data_AF-N6TSJ1-F1
#
_entry.id   AF-N6TSJ1-F1
#
_cell.length_a   1.000
_cell.length_b   1.000
_cell.length_c   1.000
_cell.angle_alpha   90.00
_cell.angle_beta   90.00
_cell.angle_gamma   90.00
#
_symmetry.space_group_name_H-M   'P 1'
#
loop_
_entity.id
_entity.type
_entity.pdbx_description
1 polymer ?
#
loop_
_entity_poly.entity_id
_entity_poly.type
_entity_poly.pdbx_seq_one_letter_code
_entity_poly.pdbx_strand_id
1 'polypeptide(L)'
;TKEIHFSLPPLRSNSLGDLECQQDNPYDSDVDSDALLVPGQPHSHRSNSFSCYGLGVIEPALYKSTLDLDEMSWPEGHIGRIWFSLRYEPSTEKLLVSLLKAKNLPSRNMGTVNNCDPFVRLHLMPDERRYLQSKQKKKTCNPYFDETLVFQVSQKDMVDHILKLIVIDGGRAKRFAEIGHVTYPLKELEIGDGCEQQLFKMDLV
;
A
#
# COMPACT_ATOMS: atom_id res chain seq x y z
N THR A 1 -39.53 13.68 -19.47
CA THR A 1 -38.59 13.33 -18.39
C THR A 1 -38.40 14.58 -17.56
N LYS A 2 -38.82 14.61 -16.28
CA LYS A 2 -38.68 15.82 -15.45
C LYS A 2 -37.26 15.86 -14.92
N GLU A 3 -36.52 16.92 -15.24
CA GLU A 3 -35.17 17.13 -14.70
C GLU A 3 -35.26 17.55 -13.24
N ILE A 4 -34.47 16.91 -12.39
CA ILE A 4 -34.37 17.22 -10.96
C ILE A 4 -33.07 17.98 -10.77
N HIS A 5 -33.21 19.25 -10.35
CA HIS A 5 -32.08 20.13 -10.09
C HIS A 5 -31.65 19.97 -8.63
N PHE A 6 -30.45 19.45 -8.40
CA PHE A 6 -29.88 19.34 -7.05
C PHE A 6 -28.95 20.53 -6.79
N SER A 7 -29.31 21.38 -5.84
CA SER A 7 -28.41 22.37 -5.26
C SER A 7 -27.99 21.92 -3.86
N LEU A 8 -26.69 22.00 -3.59
CA LEU A 8 -26.15 21.78 -2.25
C LEU A 8 -26.51 22.95 -1.34
N PRO A 9 -26.84 22.72 -0.05
CA PRO A 9 -27.03 23.79 0.91
C PRO A 9 -25.68 24.49 1.20
N PRO A 10 -25.69 25.80 1.47
CA PRO A 10 -24.47 26.55 1.75
C PRO A 10 -23.84 26.10 3.07
N LEU A 11 -22.53 25.87 3.05
CA LEU A 11 -21.74 25.57 4.23
C LEU A 11 -21.70 26.82 5.14
N ARG A 12 -22.24 26.72 6.35
CA ARG A 12 -22.04 27.74 7.39
C ARG A 12 -20.63 27.61 7.95
N SER A 13 -19.73 28.45 7.44
CA SER A 13 -18.41 28.70 8.02
C SER A 13 -18.51 29.91 8.94
N ASN A 14 -18.64 29.69 10.25
CA ASN A 14 -18.40 30.73 11.26
C ASN A 14 -17.48 30.17 12.35
N SER A 15 -16.18 30.43 12.22
CA SER A 15 -15.33 31.05 13.26
C SER A 15 -13.88 30.94 12.83
N LEU A 16 -13.45 31.88 12.00
CA LEU A 16 -12.05 32.27 11.91
C LEU A 16 -12.00 33.61 12.66
N GLY A 17 -11.44 33.60 13.87
CA GLY A 17 -11.27 34.82 14.66
C GLY A 17 -10.18 35.68 14.05
N ASP A 18 -10.52 36.93 13.76
CA ASP A 18 -9.62 37.98 13.30
C ASP A 18 -8.53 38.27 14.35
N LEU A 19 -7.28 38.26 13.91
CA LEU A 19 -6.14 38.84 14.62
C LEU A 19 -5.84 40.19 13.95
N GLU A 20 -6.45 41.27 14.46
CA GLU A 20 -5.98 42.62 14.16
C GLU A 20 -4.92 43.03 15.19
N CYS A 21 -3.75 43.41 14.66
CA CYS A 21 -2.67 44.05 15.39
C CYS A 21 -3.05 45.50 15.69
N GLN A 22 -2.99 45.90 16.96
CA GLN A 22 -2.91 47.32 17.34
C GLN A 22 -1.65 47.55 18.17
N GLN A 23 -0.76 48.36 17.59
CA GLN A 23 0.27 49.13 18.28
C GLN A 23 -0.44 50.23 19.08
N ASP A 24 -0.09 50.39 20.37
CA ASP A 24 -0.13 51.69 21.03
C ASP A 24 0.89 51.75 22.19
N ASN A 25 1.49 52.94 22.32
CA ASN A 25 2.63 53.31 23.16
C ASN A 25 2.19 53.80 24.58
N PRO A 26 3.13 54.07 25.52
CA PRO A 26 2.93 54.02 26.98
C PRO A 26 2.66 55.38 27.68
N TYR A 27 2.51 55.34 29.02
CA TYR A 27 2.23 56.39 30.06
C TYR A 27 0.72 56.63 30.31
N ASP A 28 0.14 56.70 31.53
CA ASP A 28 0.60 57.22 32.84
C ASP A 28 -0.26 56.69 34.03
N SER A 29 0.35 56.73 35.23
CA SER A 29 -0.09 56.83 36.65
C SER A 29 -1.36 56.21 37.30
N ASP A 30 -1.10 55.65 38.49
CA ASP A 30 -1.90 55.20 39.66
C ASP A 30 -3.16 56.02 40.10
N VAL A 31 -4.20 55.32 40.60
CA VAL A 31 -4.87 55.57 41.92
C VAL A 31 -5.84 54.44 42.36
N ASP A 32 -5.86 54.24 43.68
CA ASP A 32 -6.51 53.23 44.54
C ASP A 32 -8.02 53.47 44.84
N SER A 33 -8.79 52.41 45.10
CA SER A 33 -9.79 52.25 46.21
C SER A 33 -10.96 51.29 45.91
N ASP A 34 -11.16 50.37 46.87
CA ASP A 34 -12.26 49.42 47.19
C ASP A 34 -13.69 49.63 46.65
N ALA A 35 -14.36 48.52 46.27
CA ALA A 35 -15.71 48.10 46.76
C ALA A 35 -16.29 46.81 46.13
N LEU A 36 -16.49 45.79 46.98
CA LEU A 36 -17.68 44.91 47.18
C LEU A 36 -18.36 44.08 46.04
N LEU A 37 -18.18 42.75 46.16
CA LEU A 37 -19.14 41.60 46.07
C LEU A 37 -20.41 41.66 45.19
N VAL A 38 -20.49 40.77 44.18
CA VAL A 38 -21.66 39.89 43.87
C VAL A 38 -21.18 38.56 43.20
N PRO A 39 -21.64 37.37 43.65
CA PRO A 39 -21.33 36.09 42.99
C PRO A 39 -22.43 35.68 41.99
N GLY A 40 -22.07 35.52 40.71
CA GLY A 40 -22.98 35.08 39.64
C GLY A 40 -22.55 33.74 39.02
N GLN A 41 -23.10 32.66 39.56
CA GLN A 41 -23.46 31.34 38.99
C GLN A 41 -22.53 30.55 38.02
N PRO A 42 -22.58 29.19 38.10
CA PRO A 42 -21.56 28.30 37.56
C PRO A 42 -21.65 28.14 36.04
N HIS A 43 -20.48 28.14 35.40
CA HIS A 43 -20.34 27.68 34.02
C HIS A 43 -20.78 26.22 33.91
N SER A 44 -21.85 26.03 33.14
CA SER A 44 -22.35 24.74 32.70
C SER A 44 -21.20 23.88 32.17
N HIS A 45 -20.94 22.76 32.84
CA HIS A 45 -20.25 21.63 32.26
C HIS A 45 -21.04 21.22 31.01
N ARG A 46 -20.54 21.61 29.82
CA ARG A 46 -20.99 21.03 28.56
C ARG A 46 -20.56 19.57 28.54
N SER A 47 -21.39 18.72 29.12
CA SER A 47 -21.36 17.29 28.88
C SER A 47 -21.55 17.08 27.37
N ASN A 48 -20.52 16.58 26.69
CA ASN A 48 -20.64 16.06 25.34
C ASN A 48 -21.44 14.75 25.39
N SER A 49 -22.75 14.84 25.62
CA SER A 49 -23.67 13.72 25.38
C SER A 49 -24.17 13.79 23.95
N PHE A 50 -23.29 13.47 22.98
CA PHE A 50 -23.75 13.00 21.68
C PHE A 50 -24.13 11.52 21.83
N SER A 51 -25.25 11.28 22.52
CA SER A 51 -26.00 10.04 22.42
C SER A 51 -27.40 10.42 21.98
N CYS A 52 -27.61 10.46 20.67
CA CYS A 52 -28.91 10.75 20.09
C CYS A 52 -29.13 9.90 18.83
N TYR A 53 -29.85 8.80 19.05
CA TYR A 53 -30.73 8.09 18.11
C TYR A 53 -30.12 7.32 16.93
N GLY A 54 -30.04 6.00 17.08
CA GLY A 54 -30.97 5.07 16.42
C GLY A 54 -30.95 4.91 14.90
N LEU A 55 -30.02 5.52 14.18
CA LEU A 55 -29.76 5.25 12.77
C LEU A 55 -28.25 5.26 12.51
N GLY A 56 -27.68 4.06 12.31
CA GLY A 56 -26.35 3.88 11.73
C GLY A 56 -25.22 4.56 12.49
N VAL A 57 -24.95 4.13 13.73
CA VAL A 57 -23.58 4.28 14.25
C VAL A 57 -22.71 3.49 13.30
N ILE A 58 -21.87 4.19 12.53
CA ILE A 58 -20.82 3.56 11.75
C ILE A 58 -19.96 2.81 12.75
N GLU A 59 -20.13 1.49 12.84
CA GLU A 59 -19.28 0.65 13.68
C GLU A 59 -17.90 0.60 12.99
N PRO A 60 -16.88 1.29 13.52
CA PRO A 60 -15.61 1.41 12.81
C PRO A 60 -14.94 0.04 12.64
N ALA A 61 -15.29 -0.94 13.48
CA ALA A 61 -14.86 -2.32 13.36
C ALA A 61 -15.41 -3.04 12.12
N LEU A 62 -16.60 -2.68 11.61
CA LEU A 62 -17.16 -3.26 10.37
C LEU A 62 -16.45 -2.77 9.10
N TYR A 63 -15.76 -1.62 9.18
CA TYR A 63 -14.90 -1.09 8.11
C TYR A 63 -13.43 -1.50 8.26
N LYS A 64 -13.07 -2.18 9.35
CA LYS A 64 -11.78 -2.88 9.43
C LYS A 64 -11.89 -4.10 8.55
N SER A 65 -11.68 -3.89 7.26
CA SER A 65 -11.40 -4.94 6.29
C SER A 65 -10.33 -5.84 6.91
N THR A 66 -10.74 -6.99 7.44
CA THR A 66 -9.85 -8.00 8.03
C THR A 66 -8.88 -8.57 6.99
N LEU A 67 -9.10 -8.23 5.70
CA LEU A 67 -8.29 -8.63 4.57
C LEU A 67 -6.98 -7.82 4.44
N ASP A 68 -6.80 -6.74 5.21
CA ASP A 68 -5.65 -5.82 5.04
C ASP A 68 -4.65 -5.80 6.21
N LEU A 69 -4.93 -6.47 7.33
CA LEU A 69 -4.00 -6.44 8.48
C LEU A 69 -2.65 -7.10 8.16
N ASP A 70 -2.65 -8.20 7.42
CA ASP A 70 -1.44 -8.89 6.93
C ASP A 70 -0.76 -8.18 5.75
N GLU A 71 -1.45 -7.22 5.11
CA GLU A 71 -0.88 -6.37 4.07
C GLU A 71 -0.27 -5.08 4.64
N MET A 72 -0.59 -4.72 5.89
CA MET A 72 -0.10 -3.50 6.55
C MET A 72 1.07 -3.75 7.51
N SER A 73 1.36 -5.01 7.87
CA SER A 73 2.54 -5.39 8.64
C SER A 73 3.73 -5.67 7.70
N TRP A 74 4.69 -4.74 7.71
CA TRP A 74 5.95 -4.85 6.99
C TRP A 74 7.09 -5.02 8.00
N PRO A 75 8.01 -5.98 7.80
CA PRO A 75 9.19 -6.08 8.65
C PRO A 75 10.07 -4.83 8.53
N GLU A 76 10.92 -4.60 9.52
CA GLU A 76 11.89 -3.51 9.47
C GLU A 76 12.88 -3.73 8.30
N GLY A 77 13.14 -2.69 7.50
CA GLY A 77 13.97 -2.81 6.29
C GLY A 77 13.27 -3.44 5.08
N HIS A 78 11.95 -3.62 5.11
CA HIS A 78 11.19 -4.18 4.01
C HIS A 78 11.31 -3.37 2.70
N ILE A 79 11.81 -4.00 1.64
CA ILE A 79 12.01 -3.38 0.32
C ILE A 79 10.75 -3.45 -0.54
N GLY A 80 9.93 -4.47 -0.37
CA GLY A 80 8.73 -4.70 -1.16
C GLY A 80 8.32 -6.17 -1.09
N ARG A 81 7.11 -6.48 -1.55
CA ARG A 81 6.58 -7.85 -1.54
C ARG A 81 5.99 -8.21 -2.88
N ILE A 82 6.19 -9.45 -3.28
CA ILE A 82 5.68 -10.00 -4.54
C ILE A 82 4.71 -11.14 -4.26
N TRP A 83 3.64 -11.18 -5.06
CA TRP A 83 2.68 -12.26 -5.12
C TRP A 83 2.77 -12.92 -6.48
N PHE A 84 2.89 -14.23 -6.48
CA PHE A 84 2.92 -15.05 -7.67
C PHE A 84 2.33 -16.41 -7.34
N SER A 85 1.92 -17.16 -8.37
CA SER A 85 1.52 -18.55 -8.20
C SER A 85 2.34 -19.45 -9.10
N LEU A 86 2.52 -20.69 -8.66
CA LEU A 86 3.23 -21.72 -9.39
C LEU A 86 2.28 -22.88 -9.70
N ARG A 87 2.43 -23.42 -10.90
CA ARG A 87 1.84 -24.70 -11.29
C ARG A 87 2.83 -25.46 -12.15
N TYR A 88 3.02 -26.73 -11.85
CA TYR A 88 3.77 -27.63 -12.72
C TYR A 88 2.81 -28.56 -13.45
N GLU A 89 3.01 -28.72 -14.75
CA GLU A 89 2.27 -29.64 -15.61
C GLU A 89 3.19 -30.80 -16.03
N PRO A 90 3.12 -31.98 -15.36
CA PRO A 90 3.99 -33.11 -15.66
C PRO A 90 3.81 -33.67 -17.08
N SER A 91 2.60 -33.59 -17.62
CA SER A 91 2.26 -34.10 -18.97
C SER A 91 2.95 -33.33 -20.09
N THR A 92 3.24 -32.04 -19.87
CA THR A 92 3.87 -31.16 -20.86
C THR A 92 5.27 -30.71 -20.45
N GLU A 93 5.74 -31.11 -19.26
CA GLU A 93 6.99 -30.69 -18.62
C GLU A 93 7.13 -29.16 -18.56
N LYS A 94 6.07 -28.50 -18.10
CA LYS A 94 5.98 -27.04 -18.02
C LYS A 94 5.83 -26.56 -16.59
N LEU A 95 6.66 -25.60 -16.21
CA LEU A 95 6.47 -24.79 -15.02
C LEU A 95 5.83 -23.46 -15.42
N LEU A 96 4.58 -23.25 -14.99
CA LEU A 96 3.84 -22.02 -15.15
C LEU A 96 4.08 -21.14 -13.92
N VAL A 97 4.62 -19.95 -14.17
CA VAL A 97 4.83 -18.92 -13.15
C VAL A 97 3.92 -17.75 -13.45
N SER A 98 2.84 -17.61 -12.69
CA SER A 98 1.87 -16.52 -12.84
C SER A 98 2.21 -15.39 -11.88
N LEU A 99 2.71 -14.27 -12.41
CA LEU A 99 2.98 -13.05 -11.66
C LEU A 99 1.67 -12.29 -11.45
N LEU A 100 1.33 -12.02 -10.19
CA LEU A 100 0.08 -11.36 -9.82
C LEU A 100 0.32 -9.86 -9.61
N LYS A 101 0.95 -9.51 -8.48
CA LYS A 101 1.19 -8.12 -8.08
C LYS A 101 2.48 -8.01 -7.28
N ALA A 102 3.02 -6.79 -7.19
CA ALA A 102 3.96 -6.42 -6.15
C ALA A 102 3.46 -5.17 -5.43
N LYS A 103 3.86 -4.99 -4.17
CA LYS A 103 3.49 -3.83 -3.36
C LYS A 103 4.68 -3.26 -2.63
N ASN A 104 4.56 -1.98 -2.30
CA ASN A 104 5.51 -1.22 -1.49
C ASN A 104 6.94 -1.21 -2.06
N LEU A 105 7.08 -1.18 -3.39
CA LEU A 105 8.39 -1.07 -4.04
C LEU A 105 8.98 0.33 -3.78
N PRO A 106 10.31 0.47 -3.61
CA PRO A 106 10.94 1.76 -3.39
C PRO A 106 10.79 2.63 -4.62
N SER A 107 10.59 3.92 -4.38
CA SER A 107 10.58 4.92 -5.43
C SER A 107 12.01 5.23 -5.86
N ARG A 108 12.23 5.45 -7.16
CA ARG A 108 13.56 5.79 -7.71
C ARG A 108 14.14 7.06 -7.08
N ASN A 109 13.29 8.05 -6.83
CA ASN A 109 13.69 9.29 -6.19
C ASN A 109 12.96 9.42 -4.85
N MET A 110 13.74 9.62 -3.79
CA MET A 110 13.21 9.86 -2.44
C MET A 110 12.19 11.01 -2.45
N GLY A 111 11.06 10.83 -1.77
CA GLY A 111 9.99 11.84 -1.68
C GLY A 111 9.06 11.92 -2.91
N THR A 112 9.30 11.16 -3.97
CA THR A 112 8.37 11.06 -5.11
C THR A 112 7.49 9.83 -5.02
N VAL A 113 6.18 10.00 -5.21
CA VAL A 113 5.21 8.89 -5.17
C VAL A 113 5.15 8.20 -6.54
N ASN A 114 5.12 6.86 -6.55
CA ASN A 114 4.92 6.05 -7.76
C ASN A 114 5.94 6.30 -8.87
N ASN A 115 7.18 6.68 -8.54
CA ASN A 115 8.24 6.90 -9.51
C ASN A 115 9.12 5.66 -9.64
N CYS A 116 8.51 4.57 -10.07
CA CYS A 116 9.16 3.32 -10.41
C CYS A 116 8.50 2.77 -11.68
N ASP A 117 9.26 2.08 -12.53
CA ASP A 117 8.75 1.41 -13.72
C ASP A 117 9.07 -0.10 -13.67
N PRO A 118 8.43 -0.86 -12.77
CA PRO A 118 8.86 -2.21 -12.41
C PRO A 118 8.53 -3.26 -13.49
N PHE A 119 9.44 -4.23 -13.62
CA PHE A 119 9.22 -5.51 -14.29
C PHE A 119 9.96 -6.62 -13.53
N VAL A 120 9.63 -7.88 -13.81
CA VAL A 120 10.25 -9.03 -13.13
C VAL A 120 11.03 -9.87 -14.15
N ARG A 121 12.26 -10.25 -13.80
CA ARG A 121 13.03 -11.28 -14.50
C ARG A 121 13.01 -12.58 -13.71
N LEU A 122 12.72 -13.67 -14.38
CA LEU A 122 12.66 -15.00 -13.80
C LEU A 122 13.84 -15.81 -14.33
N HIS A 123 14.59 -16.45 -13.44
CA HIS A 123 15.67 -17.37 -13.77
C HIS A 123 15.41 -18.73 -13.12
N LEU A 124 15.86 -19.79 -13.79
CA LEU A 124 15.94 -21.12 -13.20
C LEU A 124 17.40 -21.44 -12.90
N MET A 125 17.77 -21.30 -11.64
CA MET A 125 19.11 -21.64 -11.16
C MET A 125 19.33 -23.16 -11.24
N PRO A 126 20.55 -23.63 -11.57
CA PRO A 126 21.80 -22.86 -11.68
C PRO A 126 22.01 -22.13 -13.01
N ASP A 127 21.14 -22.31 -14.01
CA ASP A 127 21.26 -21.68 -15.32
C ASP A 127 20.77 -20.21 -15.30
N GLU A 128 21.62 -19.30 -14.83
CA GLU A 128 21.35 -17.85 -14.83
C GLU A 128 21.40 -17.21 -16.23
N ARG A 129 21.83 -17.93 -17.28
CA ARG A 129 21.98 -17.34 -18.62
C ARG A 129 20.64 -17.11 -19.30
N ARG A 130 19.65 -17.94 -19.00
CA ARG A 130 18.32 -17.87 -19.58
C ARG A 130 17.36 -17.24 -18.59
N TYR A 131 16.61 -16.25 -19.05
CA TYR A 131 15.56 -15.62 -18.26
C TYR A 131 14.31 -15.37 -19.08
N LEU A 132 13.18 -15.40 -18.38
CA LEU A 132 11.92 -14.86 -18.87
C LEU A 132 11.69 -13.50 -18.23
N GLN A 133 11.01 -12.59 -18.94
CA GLN A 133 10.81 -11.24 -18.46
C GLN A 133 9.34 -10.84 -18.61
N SER A 134 8.78 -10.24 -17.57
CA SER A 134 7.44 -9.67 -17.63
C SER A 134 7.40 -8.37 -18.43
N LYS A 135 6.19 -7.94 -18.78
CA LYS A 135 5.94 -6.58 -19.28
C LYS A 135 6.26 -5.55 -18.19
N GLN A 136 6.87 -4.45 -18.61
CA GLN A 136 7.16 -3.31 -17.74
C GLN A 136 5.90 -2.52 -17.44
N LYS A 137 5.63 -2.31 -16.15
CA LYS A 137 4.58 -1.40 -15.67
C LYS A 137 5.21 -0.04 -15.42
N LYS A 138 4.50 1.04 -15.73
CA LYS A 138 5.06 2.40 -15.68
C LYS A 138 4.48 3.21 -14.55
N LYS A 139 5.29 4.06 -13.93
CA LYS A 139 4.91 5.02 -12.89
C LYS A 139 4.07 4.38 -11.78
N THR A 140 4.55 3.27 -11.21
CA THR A 140 3.87 2.59 -10.11
C THR A 140 4.86 1.88 -9.19
N CYS A 141 4.67 2.06 -7.88
CA CYS A 141 5.35 1.28 -6.83
C CYS A 141 4.52 0.07 -6.36
N ASN A 142 3.32 -0.12 -6.94
CA ASN A 142 2.39 -1.21 -6.62
C ASN A 142 1.85 -1.83 -7.93
N PRO A 143 2.71 -2.47 -8.74
CA PRO A 143 2.31 -3.00 -10.04
C PRO A 143 1.38 -4.22 -9.91
N TYR A 144 0.39 -4.29 -10.79
CA TYR A 144 -0.31 -5.53 -11.13
C TYR A 144 0.26 -6.04 -12.45
N PHE A 145 0.84 -7.25 -12.43
CA PHE A 145 1.46 -7.87 -13.59
C PHE A 145 0.43 -8.63 -14.41
N ASP A 146 -0.32 -9.52 -13.74
CA ASP A 146 -1.33 -10.42 -14.30
C ASP A 146 -0.82 -11.14 -15.56
N GLU A 147 0.38 -11.72 -15.45
CA GLU A 147 1.12 -12.32 -16.56
C GLU A 147 1.62 -13.70 -16.18
N THR A 148 1.50 -14.67 -17.08
CA THR A 148 2.04 -16.02 -16.89
C THR A 148 3.22 -16.26 -17.82
N LEU A 149 4.36 -16.62 -17.22
CA LEU A 149 5.59 -16.97 -17.91
C LEU A 149 5.81 -18.48 -17.75
N VAL A 150 6.24 -19.15 -18.81
CA VAL A 150 6.31 -20.63 -18.85
C VAL A 150 7.73 -21.07 -19.12
N PHE A 151 8.29 -21.86 -18.21
CA PHE A 151 9.54 -22.57 -18.42
C PHE A 151 9.28 -24.01 -18.88
N GLN A 152 10.08 -24.47 -19.83
CA GLN A 152 10.15 -25.88 -20.20
C GLN A 152 11.22 -26.54 -19.32
N VAL A 153 10.80 -27.40 -18.39
CA VAL A 153 11.67 -28.04 -17.40
C VAL A 153 11.14 -29.42 -17.07
N SER A 154 12.01 -30.43 -17.07
CA SER A 154 11.61 -31.81 -16.79
C SER A 154 11.33 -32.00 -15.30
N GLN A 155 10.53 -33.00 -14.94
CA GLN A 155 10.19 -33.25 -13.54
C GLN A 155 11.41 -33.64 -12.70
N LYS A 156 12.42 -34.26 -13.32
CA LYS A 156 13.68 -34.61 -12.65
C LYS A 156 14.45 -33.34 -12.28
N ASP A 157 14.52 -32.40 -13.20
CA ASP A 157 15.24 -31.14 -13.02
C ASP A 157 14.58 -30.26 -11.94
N MET A 158 13.26 -30.33 -11.77
CA MET A 158 12.54 -29.58 -10.72
C MET A 158 13.14 -29.75 -9.31
N VAL A 159 13.74 -30.90 -9.00
CA VAL A 159 14.31 -31.18 -7.66
C VAL A 159 15.58 -30.36 -7.40
N ASP A 160 16.37 -30.12 -8.45
CA ASP A 160 17.68 -29.48 -8.34
C ASP A 160 17.64 -27.97 -8.66
N HIS A 161 16.51 -27.48 -9.17
CA HIS A 161 16.39 -26.09 -9.61
C HIS A 161 15.77 -25.17 -8.55
N ILE A 162 16.20 -23.90 -8.59
CA ILE A 162 15.63 -22.83 -7.77
C ILE A 162 15.09 -21.76 -8.72
N LEU A 163 13.82 -21.41 -8.52
CA LEU A 163 13.20 -20.31 -9.23
C LEU A 163 13.60 -18.99 -8.56
N LYS A 164 14.24 -18.08 -9.30
CA LYS A 164 14.64 -16.75 -8.83
C LYS A 164 13.83 -15.68 -9.56
N LEU A 165 13.05 -14.89 -8.84
CA LEU A 165 12.32 -13.72 -9.36
C LEU A 165 13.07 -12.47 -8.92
N ILE A 166 13.50 -11.65 -9.87
CA ILE A 166 14.22 -10.39 -9.63
C ILE A 166 13.32 -9.25 -10.08
N VAL A 167 12.94 -8.37 -9.17
CA VAL A 167 12.17 -7.15 -9.48
C VAL A 167 13.15 -6.04 -9.84
N ILE A 168 12.93 -5.42 -10.99
CA ILE A 168 13.85 -4.44 -11.58
C ILE A 168 13.07 -3.19 -11.93
N ASP A 169 13.64 -2.03 -11.61
CA ASP A 169 13.17 -0.74 -12.11
C ASP A 169 13.74 -0.46 -13.51
N GLY A 170 12.86 -0.39 -14.49
CA GLY A 170 13.18 -0.15 -15.90
C GLY A 170 13.52 1.30 -16.25
N GLY A 171 12.95 2.25 -15.51
CA GLY A 171 13.16 3.69 -15.64
C GLY A 171 13.34 4.33 -17.02
N ARG A 172 13.77 5.59 -16.99
CA ARG A 172 14.25 6.33 -18.18
C ARG A 172 15.76 6.33 -18.29
N ALA A 173 16.46 5.86 -17.24
CA ALA A 173 17.90 5.73 -17.26
C ALA A 173 18.28 4.49 -18.08
N LYS A 174 19.44 4.52 -18.75
CA LYS A 174 19.97 3.36 -19.49
C LYS A 174 20.38 2.19 -18.58
N ARG A 175 20.36 2.37 -17.26
CA ARG A 175 20.75 1.35 -16.29
C ARG A 175 19.50 0.85 -15.58
N PHE A 176 19.20 -0.42 -15.79
CA PHE A 176 18.25 -1.17 -15.01
C PHE A 176 18.75 -1.29 -13.57
N ALA A 177 17.90 -0.95 -12.60
CA ALA A 177 18.23 -1.05 -11.19
C ALA A 177 17.47 -2.22 -10.57
N GLU A 178 18.19 -3.19 -10.01
CA GLU A 178 17.57 -4.24 -9.21
C GLU A 178 16.98 -3.61 -7.95
N ILE A 179 15.70 -3.88 -7.72
CA ILE A 179 14.99 -3.47 -6.51
C ILE A 179 15.24 -4.50 -5.42
N GLY A 180 15.09 -5.77 -5.76
CA GLY A 180 15.28 -6.90 -4.87
C GLY A 180 14.81 -8.20 -5.54
N HIS A 181 15.00 -9.33 -4.88
CA HIS A 181 14.66 -10.63 -5.44
C HIS A 181 14.05 -11.58 -4.42
N VAL A 182 13.47 -12.68 -4.92
CA VAL A 182 13.06 -13.83 -4.12
C VAL A 182 13.51 -15.11 -4.81
N THR A 183 13.77 -16.14 -4.01
CA THR A 183 14.15 -17.47 -4.49
C THR A 183 13.24 -18.52 -3.88
N TYR A 184 12.78 -19.46 -4.70
CA TYR A 184 11.93 -20.57 -4.29
C TYR A 184 12.52 -21.90 -4.78
N PRO A 185 12.91 -22.82 -3.87
CA PRO A 185 13.37 -24.16 -4.26
C PRO A 185 12.23 -24.97 -4.88
N LEU A 186 12.39 -25.41 -6.13
CA LEU A 186 11.30 -26.09 -6.85
C LEU A 186 11.00 -27.50 -6.33
N LYS A 187 11.93 -28.10 -5.58
CA LYS A 187 11.69 -29.35 -4.82
C LYS A 187 10.58 -29.25 -3.78
N GLU A 188 10.27 -28.05 -3.31
CA GLU A 188 9.23 -27.79 -2.30
C GLU A 188 7.86 -27.54 -2.95
N LEU A 189 7.79 -27.47 -4.28
CA LEU A 189 6.53 -27.33 -4.99
C LEU A 189 5.74 -28.64 -4.93
N GLU A 190 4.52 -28.57 -4.39
CA GLU A 190 3.61 -29.71 -4.39
C GLU A 190 3.06 -29.93 -5.81
N ILE A 191 3.43 -31.05 -6.43
CA ILE A 191 2.92 -31.46 -7.74
C ILE A 191 1.67 -32.30 -7.51
N GLY A 192 0.50 -31.63 -7.51
CA GLY A 192 -0.80 -32.30 -7.42
C GLY A 192 -1.33 -32.75 -8.78
N ASP A 193 -2.29 -33.68 -8.78
CA ASP A 193 -3.00 -34.18 -9.97
C ASP A 193 -4.00 -33.16 -10.57
N GLY A 194 -3.97 -31.91 -10.11
CA GLY A 194 -5.01 -30.91 -10.34
C GLY A 194 -4.56 -29.69 -11.14
N CYS A 195 -5.56 -28.94 -11.59
CA CYS A 195 -5.40 -27.63 -12.21
C CYS A 195 -5.47 -26.50 -11.19
N GLU A 196 -4.94 -26.69 -9.97
CA GLU A 196 -4.82 -25.63 -8.97
C GLU A 196 -3.44 -24.97 -9.08
N GLN A 197 -3.32 -23.68 -8.75
CA GLN A 197 -2.00 -23.03 -8.64
C GLN A 197 -1.73 -22.79 -7.17
N GLN A 198 -0.50 -23.07 -6.71
CA GLN A 198 -0.10 -22.73 -5.36
C GLN A 198 0.27 -21.25 -5.31
N LEU A 199 -0.35 -20.50 -4.41
CA LEU A 199 -0.15 -19.06 -4.26
C LEU A 199 0.97 -18.76 -3.26
N PHE A 200 1.90 -17.90 -3.65
CA PHE A 200 3.02 -17.47 -2.85
C PHE A 200 2.98 -15.96 -2.59
N LYS A 201 3.41 -15.58 -1.39
CA LYS A 201 3.57 -14.20 -0.91
C LYS A 201 4.95 -14.11 -0.28
N MET A 202 5.87 -13.41 -0.91
CA MET A 202 7.28 -13.36 -0.47
C MET A 202 7.78 -11.91 -0.40
N ASP A 203 8.53 -11.62 0.66
CA ASP A 203 9.22 -10.34 0.83
C ASP A 203 10.52 -10.33 0.02
N LEU A 204 10.75 -9.23 -0.70
CA LEU A 204 11.97 -9.01 -1.48
C LEU A 204 13.16 -8.79 -0.53
N VAL A 205 14.26 -9.47 -0.83
CA VAL A 205 15.58 -9.25 -0.21
C VAL A 205 16.48 -8.38 -1.07
#